data_AF-A0A5M8PTL0-F1
#
_entry.id   AF-A0A5M8PTL0-F1
#
_cell.length_a   1.000
_cell.length_b   1.000
_cell.length_c   1.000
_cell.angle_alpha   90.00
_cell.angle_beta   90.00
_cell.angle_gamma   90.00
#
_symmetry.space_group_name_H-M   'P 1'
#
loop_
_entity.id
_entity.type
_entity.pdbx_description
1 polymer ?
#
loop_
_entity_poly.entity_id
_entity_poly.type
_entity_poly.pdbx_seq_one_letter_code
_entity_poly.pdbx_strand_id
1 'polypeptide(L)'
;MHTFLDFTFLRTLPTAQIRNGFAELIKISTCSHLDTFDLLDKYCEQLIETGFGRTDGAPKEVREAADKINKEGIHEMLKLETPNLHEIGLDRVIAYGHTWSPMHELVPETPLRHGHAISIDMAYSATLANNRKLISDAEHRRILKLFSRAGLSMDHHMFDEEILDKGTAAILKTRDGKLRAAVPNPIGSCTFLNDVSADELNAALRRHKQLMKEYPRNGEGIEAFVDASDTGYTENNNTETEDLEEAAAEAGSLNGSKAINGGVKTNGHANGTNGVKEKLANGSAKGLTNGTNGFKNGVKA
;
A
#
# COMPACT_ATOMS: atom_id res chain seq x y z
N MET A 1 -12.14 11.35 -18.14
CA MET A 1 -11.13 11.16 -17.07
C MET A 1 -9.99 10.34 -17.67
N HIS A 2 -8.74 10.74 -17.49
CA HIS A 2 -7.56 10.04 -18.00
C HIS A 2 -6.65 9.65 -16.82
N THR A 3 -5.96 8.53 -16.96
CA THR A 3 -4.91 8.08 -16.03
C THR A 3 -3.59 8.06 -16.79
N PHE A 4 -2.57 8.77 -16.28
CA PHE A 4 -1.23 8.78 -16.85
C PHE A 4 -0.32 7.89 -15.99
N LEU A 5 0.34 6.92 -16.63
CA LEU A 5 1.23 5.98 -15.97
C LEU A 5 2.67 6.34 -16.32
N ASP A 6 3.34 7.05 -15.42
CA ASP A 6 4.77 7.33 -15.50
C ASP A 6 5.52 6.53 -14.43
N PHE A 7 6.10 5.40 -14.86
CA PHE A 7 6.85 4.54 -13.95
C PHE A 7 8.19 5.16 -13.51
N THR A 8 8.64 6.29 -14.07
CA THR A 8 9.85 6.95 -13.59
C THR A 8 9.70 7.49 -12.16
N PHE A 9 8.47 7.73 -11.70
CA PHE A 9 8.21 8.09 -10.29
C PHE A 9 8.63 7.02 -9.29
N LEU A 10 8.72 5.74 -9.70
CA LEU A 10 9.20 4.67 -8.82
C LEU A 10 10.68 4.84 -8.45
N ARG A 11 11.45 5.63 -9.21
CA ARG A 11 12.87 5.90 -8.95
C ARG A 11 13.10 6.55 -7.58
N THR A 12 12.18 7.39 -7.13
CA THR A 12 12.27 8.14 -5.87
C THR A 12 11.35 7.59 -4.78
N LEU A 13 10.62 6.50 -5.07
CA LEU A 13 9.69 5.91 -4.12
C LEU A 13 10.48 5.11 -3.07
N PRO A 14 10.22 5.29 -1.75
CA PRO A 14 10.90 4.53 -0.71
C PRO A 14 10.76 3.02 -0.91
N THR A 15 11.78 2.27 -0.52
CA THR A 15 11.81 0.81 -0.66
C THR A 15 10.62 0.12 0.03
N ALA A 16 10.21 0.63 1.21
CA ALA A 16 9.03 0.16 1.91
C ALA A 16 7.75 0.27 1.07
N GLN A 17 7.61 1.33 0.28
CA GLN A 17 6.46 1.54 -0.60
C GLN A 17 6.52 0.71 -1.88
N ILE A 18 7.71 0.49 -2.43
CA ILE A 18 7.91 -0.48 -3.53
C ILE A 18 7.47 -1.87 -3.06
N ARG A 19 7.90 -2.29 -1.87
CA ARG A 19 7.48 -3.55 -1.24
C ARG A 19 5.97 -3.60 -1.00
N ASN A 20 5.41 -2.53 -0.45
CA ASN A 20 3.97 -2.39 -0.22
C ASN A 20 3.17 -2.65 -1.51
N GLY A 21 3.53 -2.02 -2.62
CA GLY A 21 2.89 -2.24 -3.92
C GLY A 21 3.17 -3.61 -4.55
N PHE A 22 4.32 -4.23 -4.24
CA PHE A 22 4.69 -5.57 -4.73
C PHE A 22 3.65 -6.64 -4.33
N ALA A 23 3.01 -6.47 -3.17
CA ALA A 23 1.96 -7.37 -2.69
C ALA A 23 0.78 -7.47 -3.69
N GLU A 24 0.38 -6.35 -4.29
CA GLU A 24 -0.74 -6.32 -5.24
C GLU A 24 -0.41 -7.01 -6.57
N LEU A 25 0.87 -7.03 -6.95
CA LEU A 25 1.35 -7.79 -8.09
C LEU A 25 1.37 -9.30 -7.78
N ILE A 26 1.74 -9.70 -6.55
CA ILE A 26 1.60 -11.10 -6.10
C ILE A 26 0.13 -11.51 -6.10
N LYS A 27 -0.78 -10.64 -5.63
CA LYS A 27 -2.23 -10.90 -5.59
C LYS A 27 -2.76 -11.32 -6.94
N ILE A 28 -2.64 -10.44 -7.94
CA ILE A 28 -3.22 -10.71 -9.25
C ILE A 28 -2.54 -11.92 -9.90
N SER A 29 -1.22 -11.97 -9.87
CA SER A 29 -0.48 -13.04 -10.56
C SER A 29 -0.70 -14.43 -9.97
N THR A 30 -0.84 -14.55 -8.64
CA THR A 30 -1.10 -15.83 -7.96
C THR A 30 -2.41 -16.47 -8.39
N CYS A 31 -3.43 -15.67 -8.74
CA CYS A 31 -4.77 -16.16 -9.06
C CYS A 31 -5.18 -15.98 -10.52
N SER A 32 -4.42 -15.28 -11.36
CA SER A 32 -4.79 -15.09 -12.77
C SER A 32 -3.66 -15.03 -13.79
N HIS A 33 -2.39 -14.97 -13.38
CA HIS A 33 -1.30 -14.76 -14.35
C HIS A 33 0.04 -15.37 -13.92
N LEU A 34 0.24 -16.66 -14.22
CA LEU A 34 1.44 -17.42 -13.85
C LEU A 34 2.74 -16.80 -14.39
N ASP A 35 2.76 -16.32 -15.63
CA ASP A 35 3.93 -15.65 -16.23
C ASP A 35 4.41 -14.44 -15.42
N THR A 36 3.47 -13.68 -14.85
CA THR A 36 3.81 -12.52 -14.00
C THR A 36 4.32 -12.99 -12.65
N PHE A 37 3.72 -14.04 -12.09
CA PHE A 37 4.18 -14.65 -10.84
C PHE A 37 5.62 -15.16 -11.00
N ASP A 38 5.93 -15.82 -12.11
CA ASP A 38 7.26 -16.35 -12.41
C ASP A 38 8.32 -15.24 -12.53
N LEU A 39 7.97 -14.08 -13.12
CA LEU A 39 8.87 -12.93 -13.18
C LEU A 39 9.09 -12.28 -11.81
N LEU A 40 8.02 -12.12 -11.02
CA LEU A 40 8.13 -11.64 -9.64
C LEU A 40 8.99 -12.56 -8.79
N ASP A 41 8.81 -13.88 -8.92
CA ASP A 41 9.59 -14.88 -8.21
C ASP A 41 11.06 -14.88 -8.65
N LYS A 42 11.33 -14.76 -9.96
CA LYS A 42 12.69 -14.76 -10.49
C LYS A 42 13.50 -13.51 -10.08
N TYR A 43 12.88 -12.34 -10.09
CA TYR A 43 13.58 -11.05 -9.92
C TYR A 43 13.24 -10.32 -8.61
N CYS A 44 12.62 -11.00 -7.65
CA CYS A 44 12.02 -10.42 -6.44
C CYS A 44 12.88 -9.32 -5.77
N GLU A 45 14.06 -9.69 -5.29
CA GLU A 45 14.96 -8.79 -4.56
C GLU A 45 15.41 -7.62 -5.44
N GLN A 46 15.80 -7.91 -6.69
CA GLN A 46 16.26 -6.90 -7.64
C GLN A 46 15.16 -5.90 -7.99
N LEU A 47 13.91 -6.34 -8.15
CA LEU A 47 12.77 -5.46 -8.41
C LEU A 47 12.53 -4.51 -7.24
N ILE A 48 12.73 -4.95 -6.00
CA ILE A 48 12.56 -4.10 -4.82
C ILE A 48 13.72 -3.11 -4.67
N GLU A 49 14.96 -3.61 -4.75
CA GLU A 49 16.18 -2.81 -4.55
C GLU A 49 16.39 -1.75 -5.64
N THR A 50 15.89 -2.01 -6.86
CA THR A 50 16.09 -1.10 -8.00
C THR A 50 14.91 -0.17 -8.28
N GLY A 51 13.98 0.00 -7.34
CA GLY A 51 12.78 0.81 -7.55
C GLY A 51 11.99 0.32 -8.76
N PHE A 52 11.82 -0.99 -8.87
CA PHE A 52 11.21 -1.69 -10.00
C PHE A 52 11.94 -1.46 -11.34
N GLY A 53 13.27 -1.54 -11.30
CA GLY A 53 14.15 -1.35 -12.46
C GLY A 53 14.30 0.12 -12.89
N ARG A 54 13.99 1.09 -12.03
CA ARG A 54 13.98 2.54 -12.36
C ARG A 54 15.13 3.32 -11.77
N THR A 55 15.83 2.78 -10.77
CA THR A 55 17.06 3.38 -10.26
C THR A 55 18.19 3.34 -11.30
N ASP A 56 19.15 4.24 -11.14
CA ASP A 56 20.32 4.29 -12.00
C ASP A 56 21.18 3.03 -11.79
N GLY A 57 21.65 2.44 -12.89
CA GLY A 57 22.42 1.18 -12.84
C GLY A 57 21.59 -0.10 -12.71
N ALA A 58 20.25 -0.02 -12.69
CA ALA A 58 19.40 -1.22 -12.71
C ALA A 58 19.71 -2.10 -13.93
N PRO A 59 19.89 -3.43 -13.76
CA PRO A 59 20.15 -4.35 -14.87
C PRO A 59 19.06 -4.28 -15.94
N LYS A 60 19.46 -4.37 -17.21
CA LYS A 60 18.54 -4.22 -18.34
C LYS A 60 17.42 -5.27 -18.29
N GLU A 61 17.77 -6.51 -17.95
CA GLU A 61 16.85 -7.63 -17.81
C GLU A 61 15.81 -7.42 -16.69
N VAL A 62 16.18 -6.72 -15.60
CA VAL A 62 15.26 -6.38 -14.51
C VAL A 62 14.29 -5.29 -14.96
N ARG A 63 14.78 -4.28 -15.71
CA ARG A 63 13.93 -3.24 -16.31
C ARG A 63 12.93 -3.83 -17.31
N GLU A 64 13.36 -4.73 -18.17
CA GLU A 64 12.49 -5.43 -19.13
C GLU A 64 11.44 -6.30 -18.41
N ALA A 65 11.84 -7.01 -17.35
CA ALA A 65 10.92 -7.78 -16.52
C ALA A 65 9.89 -6.88 -15.83
N ALA A 66 10.32 -5.76 -15.24
CA ALA A 66 9.45 -4.76 -14.62
C ALA A 66 8.43 -4.18 -15.60
N ASP A 67 8.85 -3.85 -16.82
CA ASP A 67 7.97 -3.34 -17.88
C ASP A 67 6.91 -4.35 -18.27
N LYS A 68 7.30 -5.63 -18.44
CA LYS A 68 6.36 -6.72 -18.70
C LYS A 68 5.39 -6.93 -17.53
N ILE A 69 5.89 -7.00 -16.30
CA ILE A 69 5.04 -7.17 -15.10
C ILE A 69 4.01 -6.05 -15.00
N ASN A 70 4.43 -4.79 -15.13
CA ASN A 70 3.53 -3.64 -15.05
C ASN A 70 2.45 -3.69 -16.12
N LYS A 71 2.85 -3.92 -17.38
CA LYS A 71 1.92 -4.01 -18.50
C LYS A 71 0.90 -5.13 -18.31
N GLU A 72 1.37 -6.35 -18.03
CA GLU A 72 0.49 -7.52 -17.92
C GLU A 72 -0.36 -7.47 -16.65
N GLY A 73 0.18 -6.96 -15.54
CA GLY A 73 -0.59 -6.74 -14.30
C GLY A 73 -1.76 -5.77 -14.51
N ILE A 74 -1.52 -4.63 -15.18
CA ILE A 74 -2.58 -3.69 -15.52
C ILE A 74 -3.57 -4.31 -16.50
N HIS A 75 -3.08 -4.99 -17.55
CA HIS A 75 -3.94 -5.62 -18.54
C HIS A 75 -4.87 -6.65 -17.92
N GLU A 76 -4.34 -7.52 -17.05
CA GLU A 76 -5.12 -8.54 -16.37
C GLU A 76 -6.15 -7.93 -15.40
N MET A 77 -5.78 -6.85 -14.69
CA MET A 77 -6.72 -6.13 -13.84
C MET A 77 -7.88 -5.54 -14.65
N LEU A 78 -7.58 -4.88 -15.78
CA LEU A 78 -8.60 -4.34 -16.67
C LEU A 78 -9.49 -5.45 -17.25
N LYS A 79 -8.90 -6.57 -17.65
CA LYS A 79 -9.64 -7.72 -18.20
C LYS A 79 -10.63 -8.30 -17.18
N LEU A 80 -10.24 -8.37 -15.91
CA LEU A 80 -11.09 -8.89 -14.84
C LEU A 80 -12.18 -7.89 -14.42
N GLU A 81 -11.85 -6.60 -14.33
CA GLU A 81 -12.75 -5.61 -13.73
C GLU A 81 -13.60 -4.82 -14.73
N THR A 82 -13.14 -4.61 -15.98
CA THR A 82 -13.91 -3.86 -17.00
C THR A 82 -15.30 -4.46 -17.25
N PRO A 83 -15.49 -5.80 -17.29
CA PRO A 83 -16.82 -6.39 -17.42
C PRO A 83 -17.70 -6.25 -16.17
N ASN A 84 -17.13 -5.82 -15.03
CA ASN A 84 -17.75 -5.88 -13.71
C ASN A 84 -17.50 -4.59 -12.87
N LEU A 85 -17.45 -3.42 -13.51
CA LEU A 85 -17.05 -2.15 -12.88
C LEU A 85 -17.91 -1.71 -11.69
N HIS A 86 -19.15 -2.18 -11.60
CA HIS A 86 -20.06 -1.91 -10.47
C HIS A 86 -20.13 -3.08 -9.47
N GLU A 87 -19.22 -4.05 -9.60
CA GLU A 87 -19.08 -5.20 -8.70
C GLU A 87 -20.38 -6.01 -8.51
N ILE A 88 -21.22 -6.10 -9.56
CA ILE A 88 -22.46 -6.89 -9.53
C ILE A 88 -22.12 -8.38 -9.44
N GLY A 89 -21.08 -8.82 -10.15
CA GLY A 89 -20.46 -10.12 -9.97
C GLY A 89 -19.56 -10.12 -8.74
N LEU A 90 -19.90 -10.92 -7.73
CA LEU A 90 -19.20 -10.93 -6.45
C LEU A 90 -18.08 -11.99 -6.34
N ASP A 91 -17.97 -12.90 -7.32
CA ASP A 91 -16.86 -13.84 -7.44
C ASP A 91 -15.68 -13.13 -8.13
N ARG A 92 -14.96 -12.31 -7.36
CA ARG A 92 -13.91 -11.41 -7.87
C ARG A 92 -12.52 -11.96 -7.61
N VAL A 93 -11.81 -12.31 -8.67
CA VAL A 93 -10.43 -12.83 -8.60
C VAL A 93 -9.50 -11.85 -7.90
N ILE A 94 -9.64 -10.55 -8.19
CA ILE A 94 -8.81 -9.50 -7.58
C ILE A 94 -9.10 -9.26 -6.09
N ALA A 95 -10.09 -9.95 -5.52
CA ALA A 95 -10.38 -9.92 -4.08
C ALA A 95 -9.59 -10.97 -3.28
N TYR A 96 -8.69 -11.72 -3.93
CA TYR A 96 -7.66 -12.50 -3.22
C TYR A 96 -6.86 -11.59 -2.29
N GLY A 97 -6.58 -12.04 -1.06
CA GLY A 97 -5.94 -11.21 -0.04
C GLY A 97 -6.82 -10.12 0.57
N HIS A 98 -8.11 -10.04 0.21
CA HIS A 98 -9.06 -9.02 0.68
C HIS A 98 -10.30 -9.63 1.35
N THR A 99 -10.13 -10.77 2.02
CA THR A 99 -11.20 -11.45 2.75
C THR A 99 -11.20 -11.04 4.23
N TRP A 100 -10.03 -11.08 4.86
CA TRP A 100 -9.80 -10.73 6.27
C TRP A 100 -8.92 -9.49 6.43
N SER A 101 -8.10 -9.16 5.43
CA SER A 101 -7.21 -7.99 5.49
C SER A 101 -7.92 -6.66 5.78
N PRO A 102 -9.13 -6.34 5.27
CA PRO A 102 -9.74 -5.03 5.55
C PRO A 102 -10.03 -4.81 7.04
N MET A 103 -10.26 -5.90 7.79
CA MET A 103 -10.37 -5.83 9.24
C MET A 103 -8.98 -5.79 9.87
N HIS A 104 -8.11 -6.74 9.52
CA HIS A 104 -6.82 -6.91 10.15
C HIS A 104 -5.87 -5.71 9.97
N GLU A 105 -5.94 -5.02 8.83
CA GLU A 105 -5.16 -3.82 8.51
C GLU A 105 -5.26 -2.74 9.59
N LEU A 106 -6.44 -2.62 10.21
CA LEU A 106 -6.78 -1.56 11.15
C LEU A 106 -6.81 -2.03 12.62
N VAL A 107 -6.48 -3.29 12.89
CA VAL A 107 -6.43 -3.83 14.27
C VAL A 107 -5.29 -3.21 15.10
N PRO A 108 -4.06 -3.06 14.59
CA PRO A 108 -2.98 -2.47 15.39
C PRO A 108 -3.18 -0.97 15.61
N GLU A 109 -2.61 -0.47 16.72
CA GLU A 109 -2.66 0.95 17.05
C GLU A 109 -2.10 1.83 15.92
N THR A 110 -0.98 1.42 15.34
CA THR A 110 -0.48 1.94 14.07
C THR A 110 -0.92 0.99 12.96
N PRO A 111 -1.76 1.40 12.00
CA PRO A 111 -2.22 0.51 10.95
C PRO A 111 -1.07 -0.18 10.19
N LEU A 112 -1.33 -1.40 9.73
CA LEU A 112 -0.43 -2.04 8.77
C LEU A 112 -0.49 -1.25 7.46
N ARG A 113 0.64 -1.20 6.75
CA ARG A 113 0.61 -0.88 5.33
C ARG A 113 -0.28 -1.88 4.62
N HIS A 114 -1.12 -1.39 3.72
CA HIS A 114 -2.10 -2.19 2.99
C HIS A 114 -1.51 -3.49 2.41
N GLY A 115 -0.38 -3.38 1.69
CA GLY A 115 0.35 -4.50 1.11
C GLY A 115 0.75 -5.58 2.11
N HIS A 116 1.10 -5.19 3.34
CA HIS A 116 1.39 -6.15 4.41
C HIS A 116 0.13 -6.83 4.94
N ALA A 117 -0.97 -6.08 5.12
CA ALA A 117 -2.24 -6.66 5.54
C ALA A 117 -2.79 -7.67 4.53
N ILE A 118 -2.78 -7.34 3.24
CA ILE A 118 -3.23 -8.27 2.19
C ILE A 118 -2.28 -9.46 2.04
N SER A 119 -0.98 -9.30 2.31
CA SER A 119 -0.02 -10.41 2.24
C SER A 119 -0.23 -11.44 3.34
N ILE A 120 -0.62 -11.03 4.54
CA ILE A 120 -1.01 -11.94 5.63
C ILE A 120 -2.23 -12.76 5.21
N ASP A 121 -3.26 -12.09 4.68
CA ASP A 121 -4.46 -12.75 4.16
C ASP A 121 -4.13 -13.74 3.03
N MET A 122 -3.31 -13.34 2.06
CA MET A 122 -2.88 -14.21 0.95
C MET A 122 -2.05 -15.41 1.42
N ALA A 123 -1.09 -15.21 2.33
CA ALA A 123 -0.25 -16.29 2.84
C ALA A 123 -1.06 -17.32 3.65
N TYR A 124 -2.01 -16.84 4.45
CA TYR A 124 -2.99 -17.67 5.13
C TYR A 124 -3.92 -18.40 4.15
N SER A 125 -4.48 -17.68 3.17
CA SER A 125 -5.33 -18.23 2.10
C SER A 125 -4.63 -19.32 1.29
N ALA A 126 -3.34 -19.17 0.99
CA ALA A 126 -2.55 -20.19 0.32
C ALA A 126 -2.38 -21.45 1.19
N THR A 127 -2.32 -21.29 2.52
CA THR A 127 -2.29 -22.42 3.46
C THR A 127 -3.63 -23.16 3.49
N LEU A 128 -4.74 -22.43 3.45
CA LEU A 128 -6.08 -23.01 3.30
C LEU A 128 -6.24 -23.75 1.96
N ALA A 129 -5.77 -23.17 0.86
CA ALA A 129 -5.77 -23.81 -0.46
C ALA A 129 -4.95 -25.12 -0.47
N ASN A 130 -3.78 -25.11 0.18
CA ASN A 130 -2.94 -26.30 0.31
C ASN A 130 -3.57 -27.39 1.20
N ASN A 131 -4.24 -27.02 2.30
CA ASN A 131 -5.03 -27.97 3.11
C ASN A 131 -6.05 -28.70 2.24
N ARG A 132 -6.72 -27.98 1.35
CA ARG A 132 -7.71 -28.50 0.40
C ARG A 132 -7.12 -29.15 -0.85
N LYS A 133 -5.79 -29.26 -0.96
CA LYS A 133 -5.09 -29.83 -2.12
C LYS A 133 -5.37 -29.13 -3.45
N LEU A 134 -5.76 -27.86 -3.40
CA LEU A 134 -5.96 -27.00 -4.58
C LEU A 134 -4.61 -26.51 -5.15
N ILE A 135 -3.61 -26.41 -4.29
CA ILE A 135 -2.21 -26.23 -4.67
C ILE A 135 -1.34 -27.30 -4.03
N SER A 136 -0.29 -27.70 -4.74
CA SER A 136 0.72 -28.64 -4.22
C SER A 136 1.54 -28.02 -3.08
N ASP A 137 2.22 -28.86 -2.30
CA ASP A 137 3.15 -28.38 -1.26
C ASP A 137 4.28 -27.56 -1.86
N ALA A 138 4.73 -27.89 -3.08
CA ALA A 138 5.75 -27.13 -3.79
C ALA A 138 5.27 -25.71 -4.14
N GLU A 139 4.06 -25.60 -4.67
CA GLU A 139 3.43 -24.30 -4.98
C GLU A 139 3.18 -23.47 -3.73
N HIS A 140 2.66 -24.08 -2.67
CA HIS A 140 2.45 -23.39 -1.39
C HIS A 140 3.76 -22.81 -0.85
N ARG A 141 4.82 -23.63 -0.82
CA ARG A 141 6.15 -23.17 -0.38
C ARG A 141 6.74 -22.11 -1.31
N ARG A 142 6.46 -22.17 -2.61
CA ARG A 142 6.87 -21.16 -3.58
C ARG A 142 6.23 -19.80 -3.29
N ILE A 143 4.93 -19.75 -3.04
CA ILE A 143 4.20 -18.53 -2.66
C ILE A 143 4.79 -17.94 -1.36
N LEU A 144 4.92 -18.75 -0.31
CA LEU A 144 5.46 -18.26 0.98
C LEU A 144 6.91 -17.78 0.85
N LYS A 145 7.74 -18.45 0.06
CA LYS A 145 9.11 -18.01 -0.21
C LYS A 145 9.13 -16.65 -0.92
N LEU A 146 8.25 -16.42 -1.89
CA LEU A 146 8.15 -15.14 -2.57
C LEU A 146 7.80 -14.00 -1.59
N PHE A 147 6.76 -14.17 -0.76
CA PHE A 147 6.44 -13.19 0.29
C PHE A 147 7.61 -12.94 1.23
N SER A 148 8.26 -14.01 1.70
CA SER A 148 9.40 -13.94 2.61
C SER A 148 10.60 -13.18 2.02
N ARG A 149 10.93 -13.42 0.74
CA ARG A 149 12.03 -12.74 0.03
C ARG A 149 11.69 -11.29 -0.28
N ALA A 150 10.43 -11.00 -0.59
CA ALA A 150 9.94 -9.63 -0.75
C ALA A 150 9.97 -8.83 0.56
N GLY A 151 10.08 -9.50 1.72
CA GLY A 151 9.98 -8.89 3.03
C GLY A 151 8.55 -8.53 3.43
N LEU A 152 7.55 -9.06 2.72
CA LEU A 152 6.14 -8.86 3.04
C LEU A 152 5.73 -9.69 4.25
N SER A 153 4.77 -9.18 5.02
CA SER A 153 4.21 -9.91 6.16
C SER A 153 3.46 -11.14 5.67
N MET A 154 3.80 -12.31 6.18
CA MET A 154 3.01 -13.53 6.02
C MET A 154 2.19 -13.81 7.28
N ASP A 155 2.63 -13.31 8.43
CA ASP A 155 1.94 -13.45 9.70
C ASP A 155 2.00 -12.18 10.54
N HIS A 156 1.06 -12.08 11.48
CA HIS A 156 1.04 -11.07 12.53
C HIS A 156 0.40 -11.65 13.79
N HIS A 157 0.92 -11.31 14.97
CA HIS A 157 0.45 -11.91 16.24
C HIS A 157 -1.05 -11.67 16.51
N MET A 158 -1.59 -10.51 16.10
CA MET A 158 -3.03 -10.22 16.18
C MET A 158 -3.88 -10.76 15.03
N PHE A 159 -3.29 -11.46 14.05
CA PHE A 159 -4.09 -12.23 13.08
C PHE A 159 -4.43 -13.58 13.72
N ASP A 160 -5.44 -13.60 14.58
CA ASP A 160 -5.84 -14.75 15.40
C ASP A 160 -7.25 -15.26 15.04
N GLU A 161 -7.73 -16.28 15.77
CA GLU A 161 -9.04 -16.90 15.54
C GLU A 161 -10.20 -15.91 15.75
N GLU A 162 -10.05 -14.91 16.62
CA GLU A 162 -11.07 -13.89 16.88
C GLU A 162 -11.16 -12.90 15.71
N ILE A 163 -10.02 -12.44 15.20
CA ILE A 163 -9.98 -11.59 14.00
C ILE A 163 -10.48 -12.36 12.77
N LEU A 164 -10.18 -13.66 12.67
CA LEU A 164 -10.66 -14.51 11.59
C LEU A 164 -12.19 -14.65 11.61
N ASP A 165 -12.79 -14.87 12.79
CA ASP A 165 -14.25 -14.94 12.96
C ASP A 165 -14.92 -13.60 12.61
N LYS A 166 -14.46 -12.50 13.21
CA LYS A 166 -15.02 -11.16 12.94
C LYS A 166 -14.86 -10.75 11.48
N GLY A 167 -13.70 -11.01 10.88
CA GLY A 167 -13.43 -10.73 9.47
C GLY A 167 -14.34 -11.55 8.55
N THR A 168 -14.55 -12.84 8.88
CA THR A 168 -15.48 -13.71 8.16
C THR A 168 -16.92 -13.19 8.25
N ALA A 169 -17.38 -12.80 9.44
CA ALA A 169 -18.72 -12.24 9.62
C ALA A 169 -18.92 -10.92 8.86
N ALA A 170 -17.89 -10.06 8.80
CA ALA A 170 -17.92 -8.82 8.06
C ALA A 170 -17.96 -9.07 6.54
N ILE A 171 -17.07 -9.91 6.01
CA ILE A 171 -16.97 -10.13 4.56
C ILE A 171 -18.19 -10.85 4.00
N LEU A 172 -18.84 -11.72 4.79
CA LEU A 172 -20.13 -12.34 4.41
C LEU A 172 -21.21 -11.30 4.14
N LYS A 173 -21.26 -10.21 4.93
CA LYS A 173 -22.21 -9.12 4.69
C LYS A 173 -21.86 -8.36 3.41
N THR A 174 -20.57 -8.11 3.18
CA THR A 174 -20.08 -7.41 1.98
C THR A 174 -20.29 -8.22 0.70
N ARG A 175 -20.23 -9.55 0.77
CA ARG A 175 -20.27 -10.47 -0.39
C ARG A 175 -21.60 -11.22 -0.55
N ASP A 176 -22.68 -10.61 -0.06
CA ASP A 176 -24.05 -11.08 -0.20
C ASP A 176 -24.28 -12.50 0.35
N GLY A 177 -23.88 -12.70 1.61
CA GLY A 177 -24.10 -13.93 2.38
C GLY A 177 -23.20 -15.11 2.03
N LYS A 178 -22.24 -14.94 1.11
CA LYS A 178 -21.27 -15.97 0.71
C LYS A 178 -19.84 -15.51 0.95
N LEU A 179 -18.97 -16.43 1.38
CA LEU A 179 -17.59 -16.10 1.70
C LEU A 179 -16.82 -15.66 0.45
N ARG A 180 -16.97 -16.41 -0.64
CA ARG A 180 -16.30 -16.20 -1.94
C ARG A 180 -14.80 -15.91 -1.76
N ALA A 181 -14.15 -16.65 -0.88
CA ALA A 181 -12.72 -16.49 -0.64
C ALA A 181 -11.97 -16.97 -1.88
N ALA A 182 -11.42 -16.04 -2.64
CA ALA A 182 -10.56 -16.33 -3.78
C ALA A 182 -9.29 -17.02 -3.28
N VAL A 183 -8.91 -18.13 -3.91
CA VAL A 183 -7.68 -18.87 -3.59
C VAL A 183 -7.06 -19.45 -4.87
N PRO A 184 -5.73 -19.67 -4.91
CA PRO A 184 -5.08 -20.28 -6.07
C PRO A 184 -5.52 -21.73 -6.28
N ASN A 185 -5.71 -22.13 -7.54
CA ASN A 185 -6.02 -23.51 -7.94
C ASN A 185 -5.79 -23.75 -9.45
N PRO A 186 -4.55 -24.03 -9.93
CA PRO A 186 -3.25 -23.90 -9.27
C PRO A 186 -2.76 -22.43 -9.24
N ILE A 187 -1.46 -22.17 -9.02
CA ILE A 187 -0.90 -20.81 -9.20
C ILE A 187 -1.18 -20.31 -10.63
N GLY A 188 -1.65 -19.06 -10.73
CA GLY A 188 -2.06 -18.43 -11.99
C GLY A 188 -3.52 -18.69 -12.36
N SER A 189 -4.28 -19.40 -11.51
CA SER A 189 -5.72 -19.61 -11.65
C SER A 189 -6.43 -19.49 -10.30
N CYS A 190 -7.75 -19.30 -10.32
CA CYS A 190 -8.52 -18.98 -9.14
C CYS A 190 -9.74 -19.89 -8.99
N THR A 191 -10.05 -20.25 -7.75
CA THR A 191 -11.37 -20.75 -7.36
C THR A 191 -11.89 -19.99 -6.15
N PHE A 192 -13.18 -20.14 -5.83
CA PHE A 192 -13.84 -19.43 -4.74
C PHE A 192 -14.39 -20.41 -3.70
N LEU A 193 -13.97 -20.23 -2.46
CA LEU A 193 -14.42 -21.06 -1.34
C LEU A 193 -15.63 -20.42 -0.66
N ASN A 194 -16.71 -21.19 -0.52
CA ASN A 194 -17.94 -20.79 0.17
C ASN A 194 -18.28 -21.72 1.35
N ASP A 195 -17.74 -22.92 1.33
CA ASP A 195 -18.03 -24.04 2.24
C ASP A 195 -16.88 -24.25 3.22
N VAL A 196 -16.39 -23.18 3.84
CA VAL A 196 -15.30 -23.24 4.83
C VAL A 196 -15.87 -23.03 6.22
N SER A 197 -15.76 -24.06 7.07
CA SER A 197 -16.22 -23.99 8.46
C SER A 197 -15.26 -23.19 9.34
N ALA A 198 -15.75 -22.66 10.47
CA ALA A 198 -14.89 -22.00 11.47
C ALA A 198 -13.78 -22.94 11.98
N ASP A 199 -14.08 -24.23 12.19
CA ASP A 199 -13.08 -25.22 12.61
C ASP A 199 -11.99 -25.41 11.56
N GLU A 200 -12.36 -25.42 10.28
CA GLU A 200 -11.40 -25.53 9.18
C GLU A 200 -10.52 -24.28 9.07
N LEU A 201 -11.13 -23.10 9.18
CA LEU A 201 -10.41 -21.82 9.21
C LEU A 201 -9.39 -21.79 10.36
N ASN A 202 -9.82 -22.14 11.57
CA ASN A 202 -8.95 -22.16 12.74
C ASN A 202 -7.86 -23.23 12.65
N ALA A 203 -8.17 -24.42 12.10
CA ALA A 203 -7.16 -25.45 11.85
C ALA A 203 -6.12 -25.00 10.82
N ALA A 204 -6.54 -24.33 9.75
CA ALA A 204 -5.63 -23.74 8.77
C ALA A 204 -4.75 -22.66 9.40
N LEU A 205 -5.31 -21.82 10.27
CA LEU A 205 -4.58 -20.75 10.95
C LEU A 205 -3.50 -21.33 11.86
N ARG A 206 -3.84 -22.32 12.70
CA ARG A 206 -2.86 -22.98 13.58
C ARG A 206 -1.72 -23.62 12.79
N ARG A 207 -2.03 -24.30 11.66
CA ARG A 207 -1.01 -24.84 10.75
C ARG A 207 -0.15 -23.70 10.18
N HIS A 208 -0.78 -22.62 9.72
CA HIS A 208 -0.10 -21.45 9.17
C HIS A 208 0.89 -20.86 10.18
N LYS A 209 0.43 -20.51 11.39
CA LYS A 209 1.28 -20.01 12.49
C LYS A 209 2.49 -20.90 12.77
N GLN A 210 2.31 -22.23 12.72
CA GLN A 210 3.43 -23.14 12.95
C GLN A 210 4.43 -23.14 11.79
N LEU A 211 3.95 -23.07 10.55
CA LEU A 211 4.82 -22.97 9.37
C LEU A 211 5.63 -21.67 9.37
N MET A 212 5.06 -20.56 9.85
CA MET A 212 5.73 -19.25 9.85
C MET A 212 7.01 -19.23 10.69
N LYS A 213 7.12 -20.08 11.71
CA LYS A 213 8.34 -20.27 12.51
C LYS A 213 9.52 -20.85 11.71
N GLU A 214 9.26 -21.41 10.54
CA GLU A 214 10.31 -21.91 9.63
C GLU A 214 10.89 -20.79 8.73
N TYR A 215 10.27 -19.61 8.72
CA TYR A 215 10.65 -18.49 7.87
C TYR A 215 11.35 -17.38 8.70
N PRO A 216 12.18 -16.53 8.05
CA PRO A 216 12.76 -15.36 8.70
C PRO A 216 11.70 -14.52 9.43
N ARG A 217 12.07 -13.98 10.60
CA ARG A 217 11.22 -13.11 11.44
C ARG A 217 9.91 -13.78 11.87
N ASN A 218 9.85 -15.12 11.89
CA ASN A 218 8.62 -15.88 12.15
C ASN A 218 7.44 -15.45 11.25
N GLY A 219 7.72 -15.05 10.01
CA GLY A 219 6.71 -14.57 9.07
C GLY A 219 6.36 -13.08 9.17
N GLU A 220 6.94 -12.32 10.10
CA GLU A 220 6.74 -10.87 10.16
C GLU A 220 7.41 -10.15 8.98
N GLY A 221 6.79 -9.05 8.54
CA GLY A 221 7.28 -8.22 7.43
C GLY A 221 8.32 -7.19 7.86
N ILE A 222 9.01 -6.62 6.87
CA ILE A 222 9.97 -5.52 7.03
C ILE A 222 9.23 -4.21 6.77
N GLU A 223 9.29 -3.28 7.73
CA GLU A 223 8.62 -1.97 7.64
C GLU A 223 7.10 -2.14 7.39
N ALA A 224 6.45 -2.98 8.20
CA ALA A 224 5.07 -3.40 7.96
C ALA A 224 4.00 -2.35 8.29
N PHE A 225 4.36 -1.32 9.06
CA PHE A 225 3.43 -0.32 9.59
C PHE A 225 3.54 1.01 8.86
N VAL A 226 2.46 1.77 8.83
CA VAL A 226 2.47 3.12 8.27
C VAL A 226 3.39 4.04 9.08
N ASP A 227 4.12 4.91 8.39
CA ASP A 227 4.98 5.94 8.97
C ASP A 227 4.91 7.25 8.15
N ALA A 228 5.78 8.21 8.46
CA ALA A 228 5.81 9.51 7.79
C ALA A 228 5.98 9.40 6.25
N SER A 229 6.69 8.37 5.77
CA SER A 229 6.92 8.16 4.33
C SER A 229 5.64 7.86 3.54
N ASP A 230 4.60 7.32 4.19
CA ASP A 230 3.29 7.05 3.57
C ASP A 230 2.53 8.35 3.26
N THR A 231 2.87 9.45 3.93
CA THR A 231 2.21 10.75 3.77
C THR A 231 2.96 11.72 2.83
N GLY A 232 4.13 11.32 2.32
CA GLY A 232 4.99 12.14 1.48
C GLY A 232 5.81 13.19 2.23
N TYR A 233 5.73 13.24 3.56
CA TYR A 233 6.66 14.01 4.38
C TYR A 233 7.93 13.20 4.58
N THR A 234 8.99 13.56 3.86
CA THR A 234 10.34 13.10 4.19
C THR A 234 10.71 13.69 5.55
N GLU A 235 11.03 12.88 6.54
CA GLU A 235 11.69 13.34 7.76
C GLU A 235 13.11 13.85 7.41
N ASN A 236 13.19 15.04 6.80
CA ASN A 236 14.42 15.80 6.71
C ASN A 236 14.68 16.44 8.09
N ASN A 237 14.96 15.61 9.10
CA ASN A 237 15.29 16.08 10.44
C ASN A 237 16.68 16.76 10.52
N ASN A 238 17.43 16.86 9.41
CA ASN A 238 18.82 17.37 9.43
C ASN A 238 19.19 18.42 8.35
N THR A 239 18.27 18.97 7.56
CA THR A 239 18.64 19.97 6.53
C THR A 239 18.01 21.35 6.69
N GLU A 240 16.92 21.51 7.45
CA GLU A 240 16.29 22.84 7.58
C GLU A 240 17.11 23.81 8.44
N THR A 241 17.93 23.33 9.39
CA THR A 241 18.72 24.22 10.25
C THR A 241 20.02 24.70 9.61
N GLU A 242 20.69 23.84 8.81
CA GLU A 242 21.96 24.20 8.16
C GLU A 242 21.73 25.16 6.98
N ASP A 243 20.69 24.93 6.17
CA ASP A 243 20.36 25.80 5.02
C ASP A 243 19.90 27.20 5.45
N LEU A 244 19.25 27.33 6.61
CA LEU A 244 18.83 28.62 7.17
C LEU A 244 19.98 29.41 7.78
N GLU A 245 20.95 28.75 8.42
CA GLU A 245 22.16 29.40 8.95
C GLU A 245 23.11 29.85 7.83
N GLU A 246 23.26 29.04 6.77
CA GLU A 246 24.10 29.36 5.63
C GLU A 246 23.53 30.53 4.79
N ALA A 247 22.20 30.54 4.57
CA ALA A 247 21.51 31.65 3.91
C ALA A 247 21.53 32.95 4.74
N ALA A 248 21.51 32.86 6.07
CA ALA A 248 21.62 34.03 6.95
C ALA A 248 23.06 34.60 6.99
N ALA A 249 24.08 33.75 6.86
CA ALA A 249 25.47 34.16 6.79
C ALA A 249 25.81 34.92 5.48
N GLU A 250 25.27 34.47 4.35
CA GLU A 250 25.41 35.19 3.06
C GLU A 250 24.73 36.57 3.08
N ALA A 251 23.55 36.69 3.71
CA ALA A 251 22.83 37.95 3.82
C ALA A 251 23.54 38.98 4.74
N GLY A 252 24.29 38.51 5.75
CA GLY A 252 25.06 39.36 6.67
C GLY A 252 26.32 39.98 6.07
N SER A 253 26.84 39.43 4.97
CA SER A 253 28.12 39.87 4.38
C SER A 253 28.00 41.05 3.40
N LEU A 254 26.80 41.56 3.14
CA LEU A 254 26.54 42.58 2.09
C LEU A 254 26.28 44.01 2.61
N ASN A 255 26.71 44.36 3.82
CA ASN A 255 26.72 45.76 4.27
C ASN A 255 28.13 46.26 4.60
N GLY A 256 28.91 46.51 3.55
CA GLY A 256 30.17 47.26 3.58
C GLY A 256 30.11 48.48 2.65
N SER A 257 29.82 49.63 3.25
CA SER A 257 30.07 51.02 2.82
C SER A 257 30.72 51.31 1.44
N LYS A 258 30.02 52.09 0.59
CA LYS A 258 30.62 53.23 -0.15
C LYS A 258 29.56 54.17 -0.73
N ALA A 259 29.66 55.43 -0.33
CA ALA A 259 28.95 56.57 -0.92
C ALA A 259 29.47 56.88 -2.34
N ILE A 260 28.62 57.44 -3.21
CA ILE A 260 28.94 58.50 -4.20
C ILE A 260 27.63 59.12 -4.72
N ASN A 261 27.66 60.46 -4.83
CA ASN A 261 26.66 61.40 -5.34
C ASN A 261 26.36 61.26 -6.85
N GLY A 262 25.16 61.71 -7.25
CA GLY A 262 24.92 62.23 -8.61
C GLY A 262 23.52 61.90 -9.16
N GLY A 263 22.65 62.90 -9.25
CA GLY A 263 21.31 62.76 -9.82
C GLY A 263 21.28 62.64 -11.35
N VAL A 264 20.14 62.21 -11.90
CA VAL A 264 19.49 62.71 -13.13
C VAL A 264 18.15 61.96 -13.32
N LYS A 265 17.27 62.65 -14.05
CA LYS A 265 15.82 62.58 -14.21
C LYS A 265 15.26 61.44 -15.09
N THR A 266 13.99 61.12 -14.79
CA THR A 266 12.80 60.92 -15.67
C THR A 266 12.73 59.81 -16.73
N ASN A 267 11.70 58.97 -16.59
CA ASN A 267 10.57 58.66 -17.51
C ASN A 267 10.21 57.18 -17.32
N GLY A 268 9.00 56.75 -16.94
CA GLY A 268 7.69 57.28 -17.25
C GLY A 268 7.06 56.44 -18.36
N HIS A 269 6.38 55.34 -18.02
CA HIS A 269 5.00 55.05 -18.47
C HIS A 269 4.46 53.74 -17.89
N ALA A 270 3.13 53.76 -17.70
CA ALA A 270 2.37 52.95 -16.77
C ALA A 270 1.30 52.09 -17.48
N ASN A 271 0.61 51.31 -16.64
CA ASN A 271 -0.68 50.64 -16.75
C ASN A 271 -0.63 49.13 -17.06
N GLY A 272 -1.27 48.26 -16.27
CA GLY A 272 -2.06 48.50 -15.06
C GLY A 272 -2.71 47.22 -14.52
N THR A 273 -3.15 47.31 -13.25
CA THR A 273 -4.39 46.73 -12.64
C THR A 273 -4.60 45.21 -12.72
N ASN A 274 -4.87 44.44 -11.67
CA ASN A 274 -5.54 44.71 -10.39
C ASN A 274 -5.15 43.65 -9.33
N GLY A 275 -4.88 44.10 -8.10
CA GLY A 275 -4.80 43.25 -6.91
C GLY A 275 -5.10 44.08 -5.66
N VAL A 276 -6.25 43.83 -5.04
CA VAL A 276 -6.66 44.38 -3.73
C VAL A 276 -6.94 43.14 -2.87
N LYS A 277 -5.99 42.77 -1.99
CA LYS A 277 -5.87 43.11 -0.56
C LYS A 277 -7.03 42.60 0.31
N GLU A 278 -6.70 41.77 1.29
CA GLU A 278 -6.83 42.04 2.74
C GLU A 278 -6.26 40.85 3.55
N LYS A 279 -5.18 41.05 4.31
CA LYS A 279 -5.09 41.39 5.75
C LYS A 279 -5.41 40.23 6.70
N LEU A 280 -4.32 39.66 7.21
CA LEU A 280 -4.23 38.81 8.40
C LEU A 280 -4.43 39.66 9.68
N ALA A 281 -5.19 39.12 10.64
CA ALA A 281 -5.23 39.59 12.01
C ALA A 281 -5.13 38.39 12.97
N ASN A 282 -4.18 38.48 13.91
CA ASN A 282 -3.93 37.57 15.02
C ASN A 282 -5.11 37.53 16.00
N GLY A 283 -5.34 36.36 16.64
CA GLY A 283 -6.31 36.25 17.73
C GLY A 283 -6.24 34.92 18.49
N SER A 284 -5.55 34.97 19.62
CA SER A 284 -5.37 34.02 20.73
C SER A 284 -6.50 33.03 21.06
N ALA A 285 -6.09 31.83 21.45
CA ALA A 285 -6.91 30.80 22.10
C ALA A 285 -7.27 31.17 23.56
N LYS A 286 -8.52 30.86 23.96
CA LYS A 286 -8.93 30.57 25.34
C LYS A 286 -10.35 29.95 25.38
N GLY A 287 -10.41 28.67 25.75
CA GLY A 287 -11.23 28.09 26.84
C GLY A 287 -12.77 28.04 26.76
N LEU A 288 -13.29 26.98 27.42
CA LEU A 288 -14.66 26.75 27.94
C LEU A 288 -15.71 26.26 26.92
N THR A 289 -16.67 25.37 27.19
CA THR A 289 -17.02 24.32 28.18
C THR A 289 -18.36 23.74 27.69
N ASN A 290 -18.64 22.48 28.00
CA ASN A 290 -19.96 21.83 28.19
C ASN A 290 -21.18 22.25 27.35
N GLY A 291 -21.80 21.25 26.71
CA GLY A 291 -23.17 21.33 26.20
C GLY A 291 -23.75 19.97 25.82
N THR A 292 -24.24 19.23 26.82
CA THR A 292 -25.21 18.13 26.67
C THR A 292 -26.47 18.57 25.93
N ASN A 293 -26.96 17.75 24.99
CA ASN A 293 -28.35 17.50 24.54
C ASN A 293 -28.23 16.60 23.29
N GLY A 294 -28.69 15.35 23.19
CA GLY A 294 -29.83 14.68 23.79
C GLY A 294 -31.08 14.93 22.95
N PHE A 295 -31.35 14.17 21.86
CA PHE A 295 -32.71 13.90 21.36
C PHE A 295 -32.80 12.63 20.51
N LYS A 296 -34.01 12.05 20.60
CA LYS A 296 -34.43 10.67 20.37
C LYS A 296 -34.83 10.36 18.92
N ASN A 297 -34.80 9.06 18.63
CA ASN A 297 -35.52 8.30 17.59
C ASN A 297 -36.90 8.85 17.21
N GLY A 298 -37.18 8.83 15.90
CA GLY A 298 -38.51 8.90 15.33
C GLY A 298 -38.63 7.97 14.12
N VAL A 299 -39.31 6.83 14.33
CA VAL A 299 -39.84 5.93 13.30
C VAL A 299 -41.24 6.41 12.90
N LYS A 300 -41.55 6.38 11.59
CA LYS A 300 -42.88 6.31 10.94
C LYS A 300 -42.62 6.36 9.42
N ALA A 301 -43.30 5.65 8.52
CA ALA A 301 -44.36 4.65 8.54
C ALA A 301 -44.25 3.88 7.21
#